data_AF-A0A2V5MSG9-F1
#
_entry.id   AF-A0A2V5MSG9-F1
#
_cell.length_a   1.000
_cell.length_b   1.000
_cell.length_c   1.000
_cell.angle_alpha   90.00
_cell.angle_beta   90.00
_cell.angle_gamma   90.00
#
_symmetry.space_group_name_H-M   'P 1'
#
loop_
_entity.id
_entity.type
_entity.pdbx_description
1 polymer ?
#
loop_
_entity_poly.entity_id
_entity_poly.type
_entity_poly.pdbx_seq_one_letter_code
_entity_poly.pdbx_strand_id
1 'polypeptide(L)'
;MDTELQKLVESGKLTSKAAEQLEKLKPGTFCLHRSWGFGRVAEWNLLLNQIVIDFTGKKSHPMQVQYAAENLTPLGSEHFLARKASDLPSIKKLAAEDPVAVVRSIIESLGDQATAAQIGEWLIGDVFTGAEWKRWWESTKKLLKASGAFSVPAKKTEPIQMRAEGISHADELIAAFHKARQPKEQIIATEQIIKFHQQFKEPEKQLQPIIATIENMAARNQKMHPQLAFELIIARDDLLERVPQLHTTHIGLTLSKLINDEEKRLLSILPKLTAAKEKKVLQALPSALGQRWTERALQLLQGSHGRMVAQIARILGETGQQGELRLVLEHSIREHSATSEMLAWLCTEREGWSELITPELLGAILAALEREQHGAPGRASKLHRAFVEDRQLLGQMLANTDIGIARDAVRRLQLSPLFDELTKRSLLARIIRIHPELETMITPRKTQS
;
A
#
# COMPACT_ATOMS: atom_id res chain seq x y z
N MET A 1 57.05 -14.73 14.37
CA MET A 1 57.20 -14.31 12.97
C MET A 1 57.66 -15.49 12.14
N ASP A 2 57.11 -15.73 10.96
CA ASP A 2 57.60 -16.79 10.06
C ASP A 2 59.10 -16.57 9.72
N THR A 3 59.91 -17.64 9.76
CA THR A 3 61.36 -17.57 9.55
C THR A 3 61.75 -17.08 8.16
N GLU A 4 60.92 -17.29 7.14
CA GLU A 4 61.17 -16.81 5.77
C GLU A 4 60.80 -15.34 5.61
N LEU A 5 59.74 -14.87 6.28
CA LEU A 5 59.40 -13.45 6.33
C LEU A 5 60.49 -12.65 7.05
N GLN A 6 61.11 -13.21 8.08
CA GLN A 6 62.21 -12.57 8.79
C GLN A 6 63.43 -12.34 7.90
N LYS A 7 63.80 -13.32 7.07
CA LYS A 7 64.87 -13.17 6.07
C LYS A 7 64.56 -12.08 5.04
N LEU A 8 63.29 -11.95 4.64
CA LEU A 8 62.87 -10.89 3.70
C LEU A 8 62.98 -9.49 4.33
N VAL A 9 62.65 -9.37 5.63
CA VAL A 9 62.83 -8.12 6.38
C VAL A 9 64.31 -7.75 6.53
N GLU A 10 65.15 -8.70 6.93
CA GLU A 10 66.60 -8.51 7.05
C GLU A 10 67.27 -8.15 5.71
N SER A 11 66.74 -8.67 4.59
CA SER A 11 67.22 -8.34 3.24
C SER A 11 66.71 -7.00 2.68
N GLY A 12 65.87 -6.26 3.42
CA GLY A 12 65.29 -4.98 2.99
C GLY A 12 64.20 -5.08 1.92
N LYS A 13 63.80 -6.29 1.52
CA LYS A 13 62.75 -6.53 0.51
C LYS A 13 61.32 -6.41 1.07
N LEU A 14 61.19 -6.38 2.39
CA LEU A 14 59.94 -6.31 3.12
C LEU A 14 60.11 -5.45 4.37
N THR A 15 59.16 -4.58 4.68
CA THR A 15 59.16 -3.83 5.95
C THR A 15 58.58 -4.67 7.09
N SER A 16 58.97 -4.44 8.34
CA SER A 16 58.41 -5.17 9.50
C SER A 16 56.89 -5.06 9.59
N LYS A 17 56.34 -3.88 9.31
CA LYS A 17 54.88 -3.64 9.25
C LYS A 17 54.20 -4.44 8.13
N ALA A 18 54.85 -4.56 6.96
CA ALA A 18 54.34 -5.36 5.86
C ALA A 18 54.42 -6.87 6.18
N ALA A 19 55.45 -7.32 6.89
CA ALA A 19 55.56 -8.68 7.37
C ALA A 19 54.39 -9.06 8.29
N GLU A 20 54.02 -8.20 9.25
CA GLU A 20 52.84 -8.42 10.11
C GLU A 20 51.53 -8.52 9.32
N GLN A 21 51.37 -7.75 8.24
CA GLN A 21 50.19 -7.86 7.36
C GLN A 21 50.19 -9.15 6.56
N LEU A 22 51.36 -9.58 6.07
CA LEU A 22 51.49 -10.85 5.36
C LEU A 22 51.22 -12.04 6.25
N GLU A 23 51.57 -12.01 7.53
CA GLU A 23 51.22 -13.10 8.46
C GLU A 23 49.72 -13.39 8.51
N LYS A 24 48.89 -12.37 8.22
CA LYS A 24 47.43 -12.52 8.12
C LYS A 24 46.98 -13.08 6.77
N LEU A 25 47.84 -13.06 5.75
CA LEU A 25 47.59 -13.48 4.37
C LEU A 25 48.25 -14.84 4.05
N LYS A 26 48.19 -15.81 4.97
CA LYS A 26 48.70 -17.17 4.73
C LYS A 26 47.96 -17.89 3.61
N PRO A 27 48.56 -18.94 3.00
CA PRO A 27 47.86 -19.80 2.06
C PRO A 27 46.51 -20.27 2.62
N GLY A 28 45.47 -20.15 1.81
CA GLY A 28 44.09 -20.43 2.19
C GLY A 28 43.30 -19.21 2.67
N THR A 29 43.94 -18.11 3.09
CA THR A 29 43.25 -16.89 3.53
C THR A 29 42.56 -16.19 2.37
N PHE A 30 41.37 -15.65 2.62
CA PHE A 30 40.64 -14.79 1.68
C PHE A 30 41.07 -13.32 1.83
N CYS A 31 41.08 -12.59 0.72
CA CYS A 31 41.47 -11.18 0.71
C CYS A 31 40.66 -10.36 -0.31
N LEU A 32 40.62 -9.04 -0.11
CA LEU A 32 40.14 -8.07 -1.09
C LEU A 32 41.28 -7.22 -1.63
N HIS A 33 41.31 -7.07 -2.95
CA HIS A 33 42.14 -6.09 -3.65
C HIS A 33 41.26 -4.99 -4.25
N ARG A 34 41.69 -3.73 -4.15
CA ARG A 34 40.91 -2.57 -4.63
C ARG A 34 40.53 -2.65 -6.12
N SER A 35 41.43 -3.16 -6.96
CA SER A 35 41.23 -3.23 -8.43
C SER A 35 40.85 -4.61 -8.94
N TRP A 36 41.17 -5.68 -8.20
CA TRP A 36 40.99 -7.06 -8.66
C TRP A 36 39.90 -7.82 -7.89
N GLY A 37 39.35 -7.19 -6.85
CA GLY A 37 38.24 -7.72 -6.07
C GLY A 37 38.66 -8.85 -5.14
N PHE A 38 37.74 -9.78 -4.92
CA PHE A 38 37.90 -10.92 -4.03
C PHE A 38 38.90 -11.94 -4.56
N GLY A 39 39.74 -12.46 -3.67
CA GLY A 39 40.68 -13.52 -3.99
C GLY A 39 40.99 -14.41 -2.79
N ARG A 40 41.64 -15.54 -3.09
CA ARG A 40 42.17 -16.49 -2.10
C ARG A 40 43.67 -16.64 -2.30
N VAL A 41 44.44 -16.55 -1.23
CA VAL A 41 45.87 -16.82 -1.29
C VAL A 41 46.07 -18.30 -1.59
N ALA A 42 46.65 -18.60 -2.75
CA ALA A 42 46.93 -19.96 -3.18
C ALA A 42 48.23 -20.46 -2.53
N GLU A 43 49.29 -19.65 -2.62
CA GLU A 43 50.63 -20.05 -2.21
C GLU A 43 51.48 -18.84 -1.83
N TRP A 44 52.42 -19.09 -0.90
CA TRP A 44 53.54 -18.20 -0.62
C TRP A 44 54.76 -18.67 -1.37
N ASN A 45 55.29 -17.85 -2.28
CA ASN A 45 56.56 -18.09 -2.94
C ASN A 45 57.58 -17.04 -2.48
N LEU A 46 57.90 -17.10 -1.18
CA LEU A 46 58.75 -16.11 -0.51
C LEU A 46 60.19 -16.11 -1.05
N LEU A 47 60.67 -17.26 -1.54
CA LEU A 47 61.97 -17.38 -2.23
C LEU A 47 62.05 -16.48 -3.47
N LEU A 48 60.96 -16.38 -4.24
CA LEU A 48 60.86 -15.49 -5.41
C LEU A 48 60.34 -14.09 -5.05
N ASN A 49 60.19 -13.78 -3.76
CA ASN A 49 59.58 -12.54 -3.27
C ASN A 49 58.16 -12.31 -3.82
N GLN A 50 57.37 -13.39 -3.94
CA GLN A 50 56.02 -13.37 -4.48
C GLN A 50 54.99 -14.10 -3.61
N ILE A 51 53.73 -13.65 -3.70
CA ILE A 51 52.55 -14.35 -3.23
C ILE A 51 51.63 -14.62 -4.42
N VAL A 52 51.07 -15.83 -4.50
CA VAL A 52 50.18 -16.22 -5.59
C VAL A 52 48.75 -16.20 -5.08
N ILE A 53 47.88 -15.46 -5.78
CA ILE A 53 46.49 -15.26 -5.39
C ILE A 53 45.57 -15.65 -6.54
N ASP A 54 44.52 -16.40 -6.21
CA ASP A 54 43.43 -16.70 -7.11
C ASP A 54 42.33 -15.65 -6.94
N PHE A 55 42.34 -14.62 -7.80
CA PHE A 55 41.24 -13.67 -7.89
C PHE A 55 40.11 -14.24 -8.76
N THR A 56 38.86 -13.84 -8.51
CA THR A 56 37.69 -14.31 -9.26
C THR A 56 37.84 -14.15 -10.78
N GLY A 57 38.44 -13.05 -11.24
CA GLY A 57 38.70 -12.79 -12.67
C GLY A 57 40.11 -13.14 -13.15
N LYS A 58 41.03 -13.54 -12.26
CA LYS A 58 42.44 -13.74 -12.59
C LYS A 58 43.06 -14.78 -11.65
N LYS A 59 43.05 -16.04 -12.09
CA LYS A 59 43.66 -17.15 -11.35
C LYS A 59 45.18 -17.10 -11.40
N SER A 60 45.81 -17.65 -10.36
CA SER A 60 47.26 -17.81 -10.23
C SER A 60 48.04 -16.52 -10.48
N HIS A 61 47.56 -15.40 -9.93
CA HIS A 61 48.20 -14.11 -10.13
C HIS A 61 49.38 -13.93 -9.16
N PRO A 62 50.63 -13.83 -9.64
CA PRO A 62 51.76 -13.48 -8.77
C PRO A 62 51.73 -11.99 -8.45
N MET A 63 51.91 -11.67 -7.17
CA MET A 63 52.10 -10.31 -6.65
C MET A 63 53.39 -10.24 -5.83
N GLN A 64 54.12 -9.13 -5.90
CA GLN A 64 55.27 -8.90 -5.04
C GLN A 64 54.82 -8.83 -3.57
N VAL A 65 55.59 -9.44 -2.67
CA VAL A 65 55.24 -9.60 -1.24
C VAL A 65 54.95 -8.25 -0.55
N GLN A 66 55.78 -7.23 -0.75
CA GLN A 66 55.53 -5.87 -0.22
C GLN A 66 54.25 -5.25 -0.80
N TYR A 67 54.03 -5.36 -2.12
CA TYR A 67 52.83 -4.81 -2.78
C TYR A 67 51.55 -5.47 -2.28
N ALA A 68 51.59 -6.79 -2.08
CA ALA A 68 50.48 -7.55 -1.52
C ALA A 68 50.15 -7.12 -0.08
N ALA A 69 51.17 -6.93 0.77
CA ALA A 69 51.00 -6.46 2.14
C ALA A 69 50.33 -5.06 2.22
N GLU A 70 50.58 -4.20 1.24
CA GLU A 70 50.05 -2.84 1.18
C GLU A 70 48.65 -2.75 0.56
N ASN A 71 48.31 -3.65 -0.35
CA ASN A 71 47.12 -3.52 -1.21
C ASN A 71 46.05 -4.59 -0.98
N LEU A 72 46.32 -5.59 -0.14
CA LEU A 72 45.35 -6.63 0.20
C LEU A 72 44.80 -6.41 1.60
N THR A 73 43.48 -6.47 1.70
CA THR A 73 42.79 -6.53 2.99
C THR A 73 42.46 -7.99 3.30
N PRO A 74 43.07 -8.61 4.32
CA PRO A 74 42.72 -9.97 4.74
C PRO A 74 41.28 -10.00 5.28
N LEU A 75 40.55 -11.07 4.96
CA LEU A 75 39.18 -11.28 5.40
C LEU A 75 39.14 -12.39 6.45
N GLY A 76 38.50 -12.11 7.58
CA GLY A 76 38.22 -13.12 8.60
C GLY A 76 37.19 -14.16 8.14
N SER A 77 37.11 -15.29 8.86
CA SER A 77 36.15 -16.37 8.57
C SER A 77 34.69 -15.92 8.59
N GLU A 78 34.36 -14.95 9.45
CA GLU A 78 33.01 -14.42 9.62
C GLU A 78 32.59 -13.44 8.52
N HIS A 79 33.54 -12.92 7.74
CA HIS A 79 33.26 -11.98 6.67
C HIS A 79 32.39 -12.65 5.59
N PHE A 80 31.33 -11.96 5.15
CA PHE A 80 30.32 -12.56 4.27
C PHE A 80 30.91 -13.19 2.99
N LEU A 81 31.84 -12.50 2.32
CA LEU A 81 32.49 -13.03 1.11
C LEU A 81 33.33 -14.29 1.39
N ALA A 82 33.98 -14.39 2.56
CA ALA A 82 34.75 -15.58 2.93
C ALA A 82 33.82 -16.78 3.18
N ARG A 83 32.69 -16.54 3.88
CA ARG A 83 31.64 -17.55 4.09
C ARG A 83 31.01 -18.00 2.78
N LYS A 84 30.66 -17.07 1.89
CA LYS A 84 30.09 -17.34 0.56
C LYS A 84 31.03 -18.20 -0.29
N ALA A 85 32.33 -17.92 -0.27
CA ALA A 85 33.32 -18.69 -1.02
C ALA A 85 33.57 -20.09 -0.42
N SER A 86 33.43 -20.23 0.90
CA SER A 86 33.66 -21.50 1.60
C SER A 86 32.46 -22.44 1.55
N ASP A 87 31.24 -21.89 1.63
CA ASP A 87 30.00 -22.65 1.69
C ASP A 87 28.82 -21.86 1.07
N LEU A 88 28.79 -21.85 -0.26
CA LEU A 88 27.69 -21.25 -1.01
C LEU A 88 26.31 -21.91 -0.73
N PRO A 89 26.19 -23.25 -0.58
CA PRO A 89 24.94 -23.89 -0.22
C PRO A 89 24.30 -23.34 1.07
N SER A 90 25.08 -23.14 2.14
CA SER A 90 24.52 -22.57 3.38
C SER A 90 24.10 -21.11 3.22
N ILE A 91 24.81 -20.30 2.43
CA ILE A 91 24.37 -18.93 2.10
C ILE A 91 23.05 -18.94 1.33
N LYS A 92 22.89 -19.84 0.36
CA LYS A 92 21.61 -19.99 -0.38
C LYS A 92 20.47 -20.39 0.54
N LYS A 93 20.71 -21.32 1.47
CA LYS A 93 19.74 -21.73 2.48
C LYS A 93 19.37 -20.58 3.41
N LEU A 94 20.38 -19.88 3.94
CA LEU A 94 20.18 -18.73 4.83
C LEU A 94 19.40 -17.61 4.14
N ALA A 95 19.66 -17.35 2.84
CA ALA A 95 18.93 -16.36 2.07
C ALA A 95 17.45 -16.71 1.87
N ALA A 96 17.09 -18.00 1.90
CA ALA A 96 15.71 -18.45 1.83
C ALA A 96 15.00 -18.43 3.20
N GLU A 97 15.70 -18.83 4.26
CA GLU A 97 15.13 -18.99 5.61
C GLU A 97 15.14 -17.70 6.44
N ASP A 98 16.26 -16.98 6.44
CA ASP A 98 16.44 -15.72 7.17
C ASP A 98 17.16 -14.67 6.29
N PRO A 99 16.41 -14.01 5.41
CA PRO A 99 16.98 -12.98 4.54
C PRO A 99 17.49 -11.75 5.33
N VAL A 100 16.98 -11.51 6.55
CA VAL A 100 17.42 -10.41 7.40
C VAL A 100 18.82 -10.68 7.94
N ALA A 101 19.12 -11.91 8.35
CA ALA A 101 20.46 -12.31 8.77
C ALA A 101 21.50 -12.20 7.66
N VAL A 102 21.14 -12.54 6.41
CA VAL A 102 22.03 -12.35 5.25
C VAL A 102 22.39 -10.87 5.08
N VAL A 103 21.39 -9.99 5.08
CA VAL A 103 21.63 -8.55 4.92
C VAL A 103 22.45 -8.00 6.09
N ARG A 104 22.21 -8.45 7.32
CA ARG A 104 23.02 -8.10 8.49
C ARG A 104 24.49 -8.41 8.26
N SER A 105 24.79 -9.67 7.91
CA SER A 105 26.16 -10.14 7.72
C SER A 105 26.89 -9.38 6.60
N ILE A 106 26.19 -9.01 5.53
CA ILE A 106 26.73 -8.18 4.45
C ILE A 106 27.04 -6.76 4.95
N ILE A 107 26.11 -6.14 5.68
CA ILE A 107 26.27 -4.77 6.18
C ILE A 107 27.43 -4.69 7.19
N GLU A 108 27.53 -5.65 8.13
CA GLU A 108 28.65 -5.75 9.07
C GLU A 108 29.99 -5.89 8.31
N SER A 109 30.00 -6.70 7.25
CA SER A 109 31.19 -6.88 6.40
C SER A 109 31.56 -5.65 5.56
N LEU A 110 30.62 -4.72 5.35
CA LEU A 110 30.81 -3.47 4.60
C LEU A 110 31.06 -2.25 5.50
N GLY A 111 31.17 -2.43 6.82
CA GLY A 111 31.38 -1.35 7.78
C GLY A 111 30.09 -0.66 8.22
N ASP A 112 29.09 -1.46 8.62
CA ASP A 112 27.81 -1.08 9.24
C ASP A 112 26.83 -0.28 8.38
N GLN A 113 27.16 -0.07 7.10
CA GLN A 113 26.26 0.53 6.14
C GLN A 113 26.45 -0.03 4.72
N ALA A 114 25.34 -0.22 4.00
CA ALA A 114 25.39 -0.63 2.59
C ALA A 114 24.16 -0.15 1.81
N THR A 115 24.37 0.23 0.55
CA THR A 115 23.28 0.47 -0.40
C THR A 115 22.72 -0.84 -0.93
N ALA A 116 21.48 -0.80 -1.45
CA ALA A 116 20.88 -1.97 -2.10
C ALA A 116 21.71 -2.49 -3.29
N ALA A 117 22.44 -1.60 -3.98
CA ALA A 117 23.33 -1.97 -5.07
C ALA A 117 24.52 -2.77 -4.57
N GLN A 118 25.21 -2.30 -3.52
CA GLN A 118 26.36 -2.98 -2.91
C GLN A 118 25.98 -4.37 -2.36
N ILE A 119 24.81 -4.49 -1.73
CA ILE A 119 24.30 -5.79 -1.27
C ILE A 119 24.04 -6.72 -2.47
N GLY A 120 23.45 -6.18 -3.54
CA GLY A 120 23.18 -6.91 -4.78
C GLY A 120 24.45 -7.41 -5.46
N GLU A 121 25.52 -6.62 -5.49
CA GLU A 121 26.81 -7.02 -6.09
C GLU A 121 27.38 -8.31 -5.49
N TRP A 122 27.10 -8.59 -4.21
CA TRP A 122 27.62 -9.78 -3.53
C TRP A 122 26.73 -11.01 -3.67
N LEU A 123 25.49 -10.85 -4.12
CA LEU A 123 24.48 -11.92 -4.20
C LEU A 123 24.08 -12.27 -5.64
N ILE A 124 24.08 -11.30 -6.55
CA ILE A 124 23.70 -11.51 -7.95
C ILE A 124 24.82 -12.29 -8.66
N GLY A 125 24.44 -13.33 -9.41
CA GLY A 125 25.34 -14.23 -10.13
C GLY A 125 25.58 -15.54 -9.38
N ASP A 126 25.88 -15.47 -8.08
CA ASP A 126 26.17 -16.66 -7.27
C ASP A 126 24.93 -17.22 -6.56
N VAL A 127 24.16 -16.33 -5.92
CA VAL A 127 23.00 -16.68 -5.07
C VAL A 127 21.71 -16.50 -5.85
N PHE A 128 21.57 -15.39 -6.57
CA PHE A 128 20.37 -15.02 -7.32
C PHE A 128 20.69 -14.61 -8.76
N THR A 129 19.77 -14.89 -9.68
CA THR A 129 19.70 -14.16 -10.94
C THR A 129 19.21 -12.73 -10.73
N GLY A 130 19.41 -11.85 -11.71
CA GLY A 130 18.93 -10.46 -11.62
C GLY A 130 17.40 -10.33 -11.43
N ALA A 131 16.62 -11.29 -11.93
CA ALA A 131 15.17 -11.32 -11.75
C ALA A 131 14.77 -11.81 -10.35
N GLU A 132 15.42 -12.85 -9.84
CA GLU A 132 15.19 -13.38 -8.49
C GLU A 132 15.58 -12.36 -7.43
N TRP A 133 16.72 -11.68 -7.61
CA TRP A 133 17.16 -10.60 -6.72
C TRP A 133 16.09 -9.53 -6.54
N LYS A 134 15.47 -9.05 -7.65
CA LYS A 134 14.43 -8.02 -7.56
C LYS A 134 13.25 -8.47 -6.70
N ARG A 135 12.81 -9.72 -6.84
CA ARG A 135 11.70 -10.28 -6.06
C ARG A 135 12.09 -10.46 -4.59
N TRP A 136 13.26 -11.05 -4.35
CA TRP A 136 13.82 -11.29 -3.02
C TRP A 136 14.09 -9.99 -2.26
N TRP A 137 14.59 -8.96 -2.93
CA TRP A 137 14.88 -7.67 -2.30
C TRP A 137 13.61 -6.94 -1.86
N GLU A 138 12.55 -6.94 -2.67
CA GLU A 138 11.28 -6.28 -2.31
C GLU A 138 10.58 -6.96 -1.13
N SER A 139 10.68 -8.29 -0.97
CA SER A 139 10.21 -8.99 0.23
C SER A 139 11.11 -8.72 1.44
N THR A 140 12.44 -8.84 1.28
CA THR A 140 13.42 -8.64 2.34
C THR A 140 13.39 -7.22 2.90
N LYS A 141 13.22 -6.20 2.05
CA LYS A 141 13.09 -4.80 2.48
C LYS A 141 11.93 -4.60 3.46
N LYS A 142 10.83 -5.35 3.31
CA LYS A 142 9.71 -5.30 4.26
C LYS A 142 10.09 -5.91 5.61
N LEU A 143 10.83 -7.03 5.60
CA LEU A 143 11.32 -7.71 6.80
C LEU A 143 12.36 -6.86 7.55
N LEU A 144 13.29 -6.22 6.85
CA LEU A 144 14.25 -5.29 7.44
C LEU A 144 13.55 -4.15 8.16
N LYS A 145 12.53 -3.54 7.53
CA LYS A 145 11.70 -2.52 8.15
C LYS A 145 10.94 -3.03 9.38
N ALA A 146 10.45 -4.28 9.33
CA ALA A 146 9.74 -4.89 10.45
C ALA A 146 10.64 -5.22 11.63
N SER A 147 11.91 -5.59 11.38
CA SER A 147 12.85 -6.05 12.40
C SER A 147 13.21 -4.99 13.46
N GLY A 148 13.07 -3.69 13.15
CA GLY A 148 13.48 -2.62 14.05
C GLY A 148 14.98 -2.52 14.31
N ALA A 149 15.82 -3.33 13.65
CA ALA A 149 17.28 -3.33 13.82
C ALA A 149 18.03 -2.48 12.78
N PHE A 150 17.37 -2.13 11.67
CA PHE A 150 17.97 -1.39 10.55
C PHE A 150 17.26 -0.07 10.30
N SER A 151 18.01 0.96 9.94
CA SER A 151 17.48 2.19 9.35
C SER A 151 17.40 2.00 7.83
N VAL A 152 16.17 1.89 7.31
CA VAL A 152 15.92 1.59 5.89
C VAL A 152 15.38 2.83 5.17
N PRO A 153 16.19 3.51 4.34
CA PRO A 153 15.77 4.75 3.70
C PRO A 153 14.68 4.55 2.63
N ALA A 154 13.99 5.65 2.34
CA ALA A 154 12.98 5.70 1.28
C ALA A 154 13.63 5.63 -0.11
N LYS A 155 14.75 6.33 -0.30
CA LYS A 155 15.51 6.34 -1.56
C LYS A 155 16.42 5.13 -1.67
N LYS A 156 16.47 4.51 -2.85
CA LYS A 156 17.33 3.33 -3.13
C LYS A 156 18.83 3.67 -3.15
N THR A 157 19.17 4.94 -3.29
CA THR A 157 20.54 5.47 -3.34
C THR A 157 21.13 5.75 -1.96
N GLU A 158 20.30 5.81 -0.92
CA GLU A 158 20.75 6.04 0.45
C GLU A 158 21.09 4.70 1.11
N PRO A 159 22.14 4.64 1.95
CA PRO A 159 22.58 3.40 2.57
C PRO A 159 21.59 2.93 3.64
N ILE A 160 21.42 1.62 3.74
CA ILE A 160 20.81 0.96 4.89
C ILE A 160 21.89 0.88 5.96
N GLN A 161 21.56 1.30 7.17
CA GLN A 161 22.50 1.31 8.30
C GLN A 161 22.01 0.37 9.39
N MET A 162 22.94 -0.32 10.04
CA MET A 162 22.69 -0.89 11.36
C MET A 162 22.40 0.25 12.32
N ARG A 163 21.42 0.07 13.21
CA ARG A 163 21.16 1.09 14.23
C ARG A 163 22.28 1.07 15.25
N ALA A 164 22.88 2.23 15.50
CA ALA A 164 23.92 2.37 16.51
C ALA A 164 23.37 1.99 17.90
N GLU A 165 24.22 1.38 18.74
CA GLU A 165 23.91 1.16 20.14
C GLU A 165 23.48 2.48 20.80
N GLY A 166 22.22 2.55 21.24
CA GLY A 166 21.67 3.71 21.96
C GLY A 166 20.55 4.49 21.25
N ILE A 167 20.30 4.30 19.95
CA ILE A 167 19.12 4.89 19.27
C ILE A 167 18.15 3.78 18.90
N SER A 168 17.04 3.69 19.64
CA SER A 168 16.00 2.70 19.37
C SER A 168 15.10 3.15 18.20
N HIS A 169 14.35 2.23 17.59
CA HIS A 169 13.34 2.62 16.58
C HIS A 169 12.29 3.57 17.12
N ALA A 170 11.90 3.34 18.39
CA ALA A 170 10.98 4.21 19.08
C ALA A 170 11.49 5.66 19.06
N ASP A 171 12.78 5.86 19.35
CA ASP A 171 13.39 7.20 19.36
C ASP A 171 13.41 7.85 17.97
N GLU A 172 13.70 7.08 16.91
CA GLU A 172 13.63 7.57 15.52
C GLU A 172 12.20 7.97 15.12
N LEU A 173 11.21 7.16 15.49
CA LEU A 173 9.80 7.43 15.20
C LEU A 173 9.32 8.69 15.94
N ILE A 174 9.73 8.86 17.20
CA ILE A 174 9.46 10.06 18.00
C ILE A 174 10.14 11.28 17.35
N ALA A 175 11.42 11.16 16.98
CA ALA A 175 12.15 12.24 16.32
C ALA A 175 11.53 12.63 14.97
N ALA A 176 11.10 11.64 14.18
CA ALA A 176 10.40 11.88 12.92
C ALA A 176 9.06 12.59 13.14
N PHE A 177 8.30 12.20 14.17
CA PHE A 177 7.07 12.87 14.55
C PHE A 177 7.31 14.33 14.98
N HIS A 178 8.32 14.61 15.80
CA HIS A 178 8.65 15.97 16.20
C HIS A 178 9.19 16.84 15.06
N LYS A 179 9.83 16.23 14.06
CA LYS A 179 10.26 16.93 12.84
C LYS A 179 9.09 17.29 11.92
N ALA A 180 8.01 16.51 11.94
CA ALA A 180 6.81 16.75 11.15
C ALA A 180 6.06 17.99 11.66
N ARG A 181 6.13 19.10 10.90
CA ARG A 181 5.50 20.37 11.25
C ARG A 181 4.14 20.54 10.61
N GLN A 182 3.89 19.88 9.48
CA GLN A 182 2.62 19.96 8.78
C GLN A 182 1.66 18.86 9.25
N PRO A 183 0.33 19.11 9.29
CA PRO A 183 -0.63 18.11 9.75
C PRO A 183 -0.54 16.79 8.97
N LYS A 184 -0.36 16.85 7.64
CA LYS A 184 -0.22 15.64 6.80
C LYS A 184 1.03 14.82 7.14
N GLU A 185 2.15 15.50 7.42
CA GLU A 185 3.38 14.82 7.84
C GLU A 185 3.20 14.18 9.21
N GLN A 186 2.52 14.87 10.14
CA GLN A 186 2.22 14.34 11.46
C GLN A 186 1.31 13.11 11.38
N ILE A 187 0.27 13.13 10.54
CA ILE A 187 -0.60 11.97 10.30
C ILE A 187 0.25 10.76 9.83
N ILE A 188 1.13 10.96 8.85
CA ILE A 188 1.99 9.90 8.33
C ILE A 188 2.95 9.37 9.42
N ALA A 189 3.53 10.26 10.22
CA ALA A 189 4.42 9.89 11.33
C ALA A 189 3.66 9.10 12.42
N THR A 190 2.45 9.53 12.80
CA THR A 190 1.58 8.80 13.72
C THR A 190 1.21 7.42 13.17
N GLU A 191 0.88 7.30 11.89
CA GLU A 191 0.60 6.00 11.25
C GLU A 191 1.82 5.06 11.30
N GLN A 192 3.05 5.58 11.20
CA GLN A 192 4.26 4.76 11.44
C GLN A 192 4.40 4.33 12.90
N ILE A 193 4.14 5.24 13.86
CA ILE A 193 4.15 4.91 15.29
C ILE A 193 3.15 3.80 15.61
N ILE A 194 1.90 3.93 15.13
CA ILE A 194 0.85 2.91 15.30
C ILE A 194 1.31 1.56 14.74
N LYS A 195 1.93 1.57 13.56
CA LYS A 195 2.41 0.34 12.91
C LYS A 195 3.49 -0.38 13.73
N PHE A 196 4.37 0.37 14.39
CA PHE A 196 5.51 -0.15 15.15
C PHE A 196 5.35 0.04 16.66
N HIS A 197 4.12 0.13 17.16
CA HIS A 197 3.81 0.42 18.56
C HIS A 197 4.45 -0.57 19.56
N GLN A 198 4.72 -1.81 19.13
CA GLN A 198 5.37 -2.84 19.94
C GLN A 198 6.84 -2.54 20.27
N GLN A 199 7.47 -1.60 19.55
CA GLN A 199 8.89 -1.26 19.75
C GLN A 199 9.11 -0.23 20.87
N PHE A 200 8.04 0.32 21.44
CA PHE A 200 8.09 1.28 22.54
C PHE A 200 8.10 0.53 23.86
N LYS A 201 9.20 0.65 24.63
CA LYS A 201 9.36 -0.04 25.91
C LYS A 201 8.61 0.64 27.05
N GLU A 202 8.51 1.98 27.01
CA GLU A 202 7.81 2.79 28.00
C GLU A 202 6.79 3.69 27.28
N PRO A 203 5.74 3.10 26.67
CA PRO A 203 4.82 3.83 25.80
C PRO A 203 4.15 5.01 26.50
N GLU A 204 3.80 4.90 27.78
CA GLU A 204 3.20 6.00 28.55
C GLU A 204 4.12 7.23 28.60
N LYS A 205 5.42 7.06 28.87
CA LYS A 205 6.36 8.19 28.89
C LYS A 205 6.68 8.69 27.49
N GLN A 206 6.80 7.77 26.53
CA GLN A 206 7.29 8.06 25.18
C GLN A 206 6.20 8.65 24.26
N LEU A 207 4.95 8.20 24.37
CA LEU A 207 3.88 8.51 23.41
C LEU A 207 2.80 9.43 23.98
N GLN A 208 2.67 9.57 25.30
CA GLN A 208 1.68 10.48 25.88
C GLN A 208 1.89 11.96 25.45
N PRO A 209 3.12 12.50 25.32
CA PRO A 209 3.34 13.84 24.76
C PRO A 209 2.92 13.97 23.28
N ILE A 210 3.00 12.86 22.53
CA ILE A 210 2.59 12.82 21.13
C ILE A 210 1.06 12.94 21.03
N ILE A 211 0.30 12.31 21.92
CA ILE A 211 -1.17 12.46 21.99
C ILE A 211 -1.55 13.93 22.12
N ALA A 212 -0.98 14.65 23.09
CA ALA A 212 -1.25 16.08 23.28
C ALA A 212 -0.90 16.92 22.04
N THR A 213 0.18 16.57 21.34
CA THR A 213 0.59 17.26 20.11
C THR A 213 -0.43 17.05 18.98
N ILE A 214 -0.92 15.81 18.80
CA ILE A 214 -1.94 15.48 17.81
C ILE A 214 -3.25 16.23 18.11
N GLU A 215 -3.69 16.25 19.36
CA GLU A 215 -4.92 16.93 19.80
C GLU A 215 -4.85 18.45 19.55
N ASN A 216 -3.73 19.07 19.90
CA ASN A 216 -3.49 20.49 19.62
C ASN A 216 -3.49 20.79 18.11
N MET A 217 -2.89 19.93 17.29
CA MET A 217 -2.88 20.09 15.84
C MET A 217 -4.28 19.95 15.25
N ALA A 218 -5.07 18.98 15.74
CA ALA A 218 -6.45 18.77 15.30
C ALA A 218 -7.33 19.97 15.62
N ALA A 219 -7.30 20.47 16.85
CA ALA A 219 -8.07 21.64 17.28
C ALA A 219 -7.74 22.89 16.45
N ARG A 220 -6.45 23.14 16.17
CA ARG A 220 -6.01 24.29 15.34
C ARG A 220 -6.49 24.21 13.89
N ASN A 221 -6.62 23.00 13.34
CA ASN A 221 -6.99 22.80 11.94
C ASN A 221 -8.49 22.62 11.70
N GLN A 222 -9.30 22.35 12.73
CA GLN A 222 -10.73 22.03 12.59
C GLN A 222 -11.51 23.08 11.79
N LYS A 223 -11.31 24.38 12.06
CA LYS A 223 -12.08 25.44 11.39
C LYS A 223 -11.78 25.53 9.89
N MET A 224 -10.50 25.56 9.53
CA MET A 224 -10.02 25.83 8.16
C MET A 224 -9.88 24.56 7.31
N HIS A 225 -9.46 23.46 7.95
CA HIS A 225 -9.15 22.18 7.31
C HIS A 225 -9.75 21.02 8.12
N PRO A 226 -11.09 20.94 8.23
CA PRO A 226 -11.75 19.93 9.05
C PRO A 226 -11.36 18.50 8.67
N GLN A 227 -11.09 18.21 7.39
CA GLN A 227 -10.62 16.89 6.98
C GLN A 227 -9.32 16.46 7.69
N LEU A 228 -8.40 17.39 7.93
CA LEU A 228 -7.15 17.08 8.64
C LEU A 228 -7.40 16.84 10.13
N ALA A 229 -8.35 17.55 10.73
CA ALA A 229 -8.76 17.30 12.10
C ALA A 229 -9.36 15.90 12.25
N PHE A 230 -10.24 15.48 11.33
CA PHE A 230 -10.77 14.10 11.31
C PHE A 230 -9.65 13.05 11.22
N GLU A 231 -8.69 13.24 10.31
CA GLU A 231 -7.60 12.28 10.16
C GLU A 231 -6.69 12.19 11.38
N LEU A 232 -6.39 13.33 12.03
CA LEU A 232 -5.59 13.38 13.26
C LEU A 232 -6.31 12.72 14.44
N ILE A 233 -7.61 12.98 14.62
CA ILE A 233 -8.40 12.37 15.68
C ILE A 233 -8.55 10.87 15.49
N ILE A 234 -8.79 10.41 14.26
CA ILE A 234 -8.81 8.97 13.97
C ILE A 234 -7.44 8.34 14.24
N ALA A 235 -6.34 8.98 13.82
CA ALA A 235 -5.01 8.45 14.09
C ALA A 235 -4.70 8.41 15.60
N ARG A 236 -5.13 9.41 16.38
CA ARG A 236 -5.03 9.39 17.84
C ARG A 236 -5.82 8.22 18.43
N ASP A 237 -7.07 8.06 18.03
CA ASP A 237 -7.94 7.02 18.58
C ASP A 237 -7.42 5.62 18.24
N ASP A 238 -6.87 5.43 17.03
CA ASP A 238 -6.19 4.19 16.63
C ASP A 238 -4.94 3.91 17.48
N LEU A 239 -4.20 4.95 17.87
CA LEU A 239 -3.04 4.80 18.75
C LEU A 239 -3.47 4.44 20.18
N LEU A 240 -4.53 5.07 20.71
CA LEU A 240 -5.11 4.74 22.02
C LEU A 240 -5.62 3.30 22.06
N GLU A 241 -6.27 2.82 21.00
CA GLU A 241 -6.73 1.43 20.87
C GLU A 241 -5.57 0.42 20.90
N ARG A 242 -4.43 0.76 20.26
CA ARG A 242 -3.25 -0.12 20.21
C ARG A 242 -2.40 -0.08 21.48
N VAL A 243 -2.49 0.99 22.26
CA VAL A 243 -1.64 1.23 23.43
C VAL A 243 -2.54 1.68 24.60
N PRO A 244 -3.15 0.74 25.33
CA PRO A 244 -4.15 1.04 26.36
C PRO A 244 -3.63 1.88 27.55
N GLN A 245 -2.31 2.01 27.71
CA GLN A 245 -1.69 2.86 28.73
C GLN A 245 -1.75 4.36 28.40
N LEU A 246 -2.20 4.72 27.19
CA LEU A 246 -2.33 6.10 26.75
C LEU A 246 -3.73 6.62 26.99
N HIS A 247 -3.84 7.93 27.20
CA HIS A 247 -5.11 8.59 27.49
C HIS A 247 -5.23 9.90 26.72
N THR A 248 -6.46 10.32 26.42
CA THR A 248 -6.70 11.65 25.85
C THR A 248 -6.36 12.75 26.86
N THR A 249 -5.76 13.85 26.40
CA THR A 249 -5.56 15.04 27.25
C THR A 249 -6.70 16.04 27.10
N HIS A 250 -7.56 15.86 26.09
CA HIS A 250 -8.69 16.73 25.79
C HIS A 250 -9.99 15.93 25.66
N ILE A 251 -10.67 15.72 26.79
CA ILE A 251 -11.90 14.91 26.88
C ILE A 251 -12.99 15.33 25.88
N GLY A 252 -13.10 16.64 25.59
CA GLY A 252 -14.08 17.15 24.63
C GLY A 252 -13.75 16.94 23.15
N LEU A 253 -12.53 16.50 22.80
CA LEU A 253 -12.07 16.40 21.41
C LEU A 253 -12.25 14.97 20.92
N THR A 254 -13.50 14.51 20.80
CA THR A 254 -13.83 13.16 20.35
C THR A 254 -14.25 13.15 18.88
N LEU A 255 -14.15 11.99 18.23
CA LEU A 255 -14.69 11.82 16.88
C LEU A 255 -16.18 12.18 16.82
N SER A 256 -16.96 11.78 17.82
CA SER A 256 -18.39 12.12 17.92
C SER A 256 -18.65 13.62 18.03
N LYS A 257 -17.85 14.33 18.84
CA LYS A 257 -17.95 15.79 18.93
C LYS A 257 -17.61 16.46 17.60
N LEU A 258 -16.56 16.00 16.94
CA LEU A 258 -16.16 16.52 15.63
C LEU A 258 -17.26 16.27 14.57
N ILE A 259 -17.90 15.10 14.56
CA ILE A 259 -19.05 14.81 13.68
C ILE A 259 -20.19 15.78 13.95
N ASN A 260 -20.50 16.04 15.23
CA ASN A 260 -21.58 16.94 15.61
C ASN A 260 -21.30 18.40 15.20
N ASP A 261 -20.08 18.89 15.47
CA ASP A 261 -19.67 20.26 15.13
C ASP A 261 -19.59 20.48 13.61
N GLU A 262 -19.20 19.43 12.88
CA GLU A 262 -19.00 19.46 11.43
C GLU A 262 -20.17 18.88 10.62
N GLU A 263 -21.31 18.61 11.28
CA GLU A 263 -22.44 17.86 10.71
C GLU A 263 -22.83 18.38 9.33
N LYS A 264 -22.96 19.71 9.18
CA LYS A 264 -23.32 20.38 7.92
C LYS A 264 -22.26 20.26 6.83
N ARG A 265 -20.98 20.19 7.20
CA ARG A 265 -19.83 20.13 6.28
C ARG A 265 -19.42 18.71 5.90
N LEU A 266 -19.98 17.67 6.54
CA LEU A 266 -19.63 16.26 6.31
C LEU A 266 -19.59 15.87 4.84
N LEU A 267 -20.57 16.32 4.04
CA LEU A 267 -20.64 16.03 2.61
C LEU A 267 -19.39 16.50 1.82
N SER A 268 -18.77 17.60 2.27
CA SER A 268 -17.54 18.14 1.68
C SER A 268 -16.25 17.58 2.27
N ILE A 269 -16.34 16.96 3.46
CA ILE A 269 -15.22 16.44 4.24
C ILE A 269 -14.93 14.99 3.87
N LEU A 270 -15.97 14.14 3.93
CA LEU A 270 -15.84 12.69 3.76
C LEU A 270 -15.15 12.28 2.44
N PRO A 271 -15.44 12.89 1.26
CA PRO A 271 -14.77 12.53 0.02
C PRO A 271 -13.26 12.79 0.01
N LYS A 272 -12.75 13.63 0.92
CA LYS A 272 -11.31 13.93 1.07
C LYS A 272 -10.58 12.91 1.93
N LEU A 273 -11.31 12.02 2.61
CA LEU A 273 -10.74 10.98 3.46
C LEU A 273 -10.45 9.71 2.67
N THR A 274 -9.53 8.90 3.19
CA THR A 274 -9.31 7.54 2.69
C THR A 274 -10.52 6.66 2.98
N ALA A 275 -10.69 5.57 2.23
CA ALA A 275 -11.83 4.66 2.38
C ALA A 275 -12.01 4.12 3.81
N ALA A 276 -10.90 3.83 4.49
CA ALA A 276 -10.91 3.32 5.86
C ALA A 276 -11.35 4.40 6.87
N LYS A 277 -10.85 5.65 6.71
CA LYS A 277 -11.21 6.76 7.60
C LYS A 277 -12.66 7.22 7.36
N GLU A 278 -13.11 7.30 6.10
CA GLU A 278 -14.52 7.56 5.74
C GLU A 278 -15.45 6.57 6.43
N LYS A 279 -15.13 5.26 6.34
CA LYS A 279 -15.91 4.21 7.00
C LYS A 279 -16.02 4.42 8.51
N LYS A 280 -14.91 4.75 9.19
CA LYS A 280 -14.91 5.01 10.64
C LYS A 280 -15.81 6.17 11.02
N VAL A 281 -15.79 7.27 10.24
CA VAL A 281 -16.68 8.41 10.49
C VAL A 281 -18.14 8.02 10.31
N LEU A 282 -18.47 7.30 9.24
CA LEU A 282 -19.85 6.85 9.00
C LEU A 282 -20.36 5.91 10.10
N GLN A 283 -19.52 4.97 10.56
CA GLN A 283 -19.86 4.04 11.64
C GLN A 283 -20.09 4.75 12.98
N ALA A 284 -19.48 5.92 13.19
CA ALA A 284 -19.67 6.73 14.39
C ALA A 284 -20.92 7.63 14.34
N LEU A 285 -21.60 7.77 13.18
CA LEU A 285 -22.80 8.61 13.06
C LEU A 285 -23.91 8.27 14.07
N PRO A 286 -24.28 6.98 14.29
CA PRO A 286 -25.35 6.64 15.24
C PRO A 286 -25.05 7.13 16.66
N SER A 287 -23.82 6.91 17.13
CA SER A 287 -23.38 7.38 18.45
C SER A 287 -23.23 8.90 18.54
N ALA A 288 -22.86 9.57 17.43
CA ALA A 288 -22.54 10.99 17.43
C ALA A 288 -23.77 11.91 17.28
N LEU A 289 -24.77 11.46 16.52
CA LEU A 289 -25.94 12.28 16.17
C LEU A 289 -27.23 11.82 16.88
N GLY A 290 -27.20 10.68 17.57
CA GLY A 290 -28.40 10.12 18.23
C GLY A 290 -29.54 9.99 17.24
N GLN A 291 -30.77 10.33 17.62
CA GLN A 291 -31.96 10.14 16.77
C GLN A 291 -31.89 10.82 15.38
N ARG A 292 -31.04 11.84 15.19
CA ARG A 292 -30.88 12.55 13.91
C ARG A 292 -29.99 11.82 12.91
N TRP A 293 -29.32 10.75 13.32
CA TRP A 293 -28.29 10.09 12.51
C TRP A 293 -28.87 9.49 11.23
N THR A 294 -30.06 8.87 11.28
CA THR A 294 -30.69 8.22 10.13
C THR A 294 -31.02 9.24 9.04
N GLU A 295 -31.68 10.33 9.39
CA GLU A 295 -31.99 11.42 8.46
C GLU A 295 -30.71 11.98 7.85
N ARG A 296 -29.68 12.22 8.67
CA ARG A 296 -28.41 12.76 8.17
C ARG A 296 -27.70 11.78 7.23
N ALA A 297 -27.70 10.48 7.54
CA ALA A 297 -27.13 9.45 6.69
C ALA A 297 -27.85 9.37 5.33
N LEU A 298 -29.17 9.47 5.32
CA LEU A 298 -29.97 9.52 4.08
C LEU A 298 -29.70 10.78 3.25
N GLN A 299 -29.50 11.94 3.88
CA GLN A 299 -29.07 13.16 3.18
C GLN A 299 -27.67 13.01 2.58
N LEU A 300 -26.73 12.38 3.31
CA LEU A 300 -25.40 12.10 2.79
C LEU A 300 -25.48 11.15 1.59
N LEU A 301 -26.31 10.11 1.64
CA LEU A 301 -26.52 9.15 0.55
C LEU A 301 -26.79 9.84 -0.79
N GLN A 302 -27.61 10.90 -0.78
CA GLN A 302 -28.02 11.64 -1.98
C GLN A 302 -26.89 12.48 -2.61
N GLY A 303 -25.94 12.98 -1.82
CA GLY A 303 -24.82 13.80 -2.33
C GLY A 303 -23.50 13.04 -2.52
N SER A 304 -23.53 11.72 -2.33
CA SER A 304 -22.34 10.89 -2.14
C SER A 304 -21.79 10.25 -3.42
N HIS A 305 -20.50 9.94 -3.43
CA HIS A 305 -19.91 9.00 -4.39
C HIS A 305 -20.26 7.55 -4.03
N GLY A 306 -20.21 6.63 -4.99
CA GLY A 306 -20.75 5.27 -4.83
C GLY A 306 -20.14 4.44 -3.69
N ARG A 307 -18.88 4.68 -3.31
CA ARG A 307 -18.29 4.04 -2.12
C ARG A 307 -19.05 4.45 -0.85
N MET A 308 -19.34 5.74 -0.70
CA MET A 308 -20.05 6.25 0.47
C MET A 308 -21.52 5.80 0.45
N VAL A 309 -22.16 5.73 -0.73
CA VAL A 309 -23.49 5.13 -0.89
C VAL A 309 -23.54 3.70 -0.35
N ALA A 310 -22.61 2.85 -0.78
CA ALA A 310 -22.54 1.46 -0.32
C ALA A 310 -22.28 1.35 1.19
N GLN A 311 -21.42 2.20 1.74
CA GLN A 311 -21.13 2.21 3.18
C GLN A 311 -22.32 2.68 4.01
N ILE A 312 -23.02 3.74 3.59
CA ILE A 312 -24.22 4.24 4.27
C ILE A 312 -25.32 3.18 4.25
N ALA A 313 -25.57 2.58 3.08
CA ALA A 313 -26.59 1.54 2.95
C ALA A 313 -26.31 0.34 3.86
N ARG A 314 -25.05 -0.09 3.92
CA ARG A 314 -24.61 -1.14 4.83
C ARG A 314 -24.84 -0.79 6.31
N ILE A 315 -24.47 0.42 6.74
CA ILE A 315 -24.66 0.84 8.13
C ILE A 315 -26.14 0.95 8.49
N LEU A 316 -26.98 1.46 7.59
CA LEU A 316 -28.44 1.47 7.76
C LEU A 316 -28.99 0.04 7.89
N GLY A 317 -28.50 -0.91 7.11
CA GLY A 317 -28.85 -2.34 7.25
C GLY A 317 -28.40 -2.93 8.59
N GLU A 318 -27.13 -2.75 8.98
CA GLU A 318 -26.55 -3.28 10.22
C GLU A 318 -27.22 -2.71 11.49
N THR A 319 -27.83 -1.53 11.40
CA THR A 319 -28.53 -0.86 12.52
C THR A 319 -30.05 -1.03 12.49
N GLY A 320 -30.59 -1.84 11.56
CA GLY A 320 -32.03 -2.10 11.45
C GLY A 320 -32.85 -0.99 10.79
N GLN A 321 -32.21 0.01 10.17
CA GLN A 321 -32.84 1.12 9.45
C GLN A 321 -33.03 0.85 7.96
N GLN A 322 -33.09 -0.42 7.55
CA GLN A 322 -33.27 -0.80 6.14
C GLN A 322 -34.62 -0.32 5.57
N GLY A 323 -35.66 -0.27 6.39
CA GLY A 323 -36.98 0.24 5.98
C GLY A 323 -36.95 1.71 5.56
N GLU A 324 -36.25 2.55 6.31
CA GLU A 324 -36.07 3.97 5.98
C GLU A 324 -35.29 4.16 4.67
N LEU A 325 -34.22 3.38 4.48
CA LEU A 325 -33.48 3.37 3.22
C LEU A 325 -34.38 2.97 2.05
N ARG A 326 -35.21 1.94 2.22
CA ARG A 326 -36.16 1.50 1.19
C ARG A 326 -37.12 2.61 0.80
N LEU A 327 -37.73 3.30 1.77
CA LEU A 327 -38.66 4.39 1.51
C LEU A 327 -38.00 5.54 0.73
N VAL A 328 -36.77 5.92 1.10
CA VAL A 328 -36.02 6.95 0.37
C VAL A 328 -35.69 6.50 -1.05
N LEU A 329 -35.27 5.25 -1.25
CA LEU A 329 -34.97 4.72 -2.58
C LEU A 329 -36.23 4.68 -3.45
N GLU A 330 -37.33 4.12 -2.94
CA GLU A 330 -38.62 4.03 -3.63
C GLU A 330 -39.13 5.42 -4.04
N HIS A 331 -39.10 6.37 -3.10
CA HIS A 331 -39.48 7.75 -3.38
C HIS A 331 -38.57 8.38 -4.45
N SER A 332 -37.25 8.20 -4.33
CA SER A 332 -36.28 8.79 -5.26
C SER A 332 -36.36 8.17 -6.66
N ILE A 333 -36.73 6.89 -6.77
CA ILE A 333 -37.00 6.22 -8.04
C ILE A 333 -38.26 6.80 -8.67
N ARG A 334 -39.36 6.87 -7.92
CA ARG A 334 -40.65 7.37 -8.43
C ARG A 334 -40.57 8.83 -8.92
N GLU A 335 -39.87 9.68 -8.18
CA GLU A 335 -39.68 11.09 -8.56
C GLU A 335 -38.52 11.31 -9.55
N HIS A 336 -37.86 10.23 -10.01
CA HIS A 336 -36.65 10.26 -10.83
C HIS A 336 -35.51 11.13 -10.26
N SER A 337 -35.47 11.35 -8.93
CA SER A 337 -34.48 12.18 -8.24
C SER A 337 -33.26 11.40 -7.73
N ALA A 338 -33.30 10.07 -7.78
CA ALA A 338 -32.17 9.22 -7.42
C ALA A 338 -30.91 9.56 -8.22
N THR A 339 -29.75 9.59 -7.55
CA THR A 339 -28.47 9.83 -8.21
C THR A 339 -27.97 8.59 -8.92
N SER A 340 -27.09 8.78 -9.91
CA SER A 340 -26.53 7.67 -10.66
C SER A 340 -25.73 6.69 -9.82
N GLU A 341 -25.05 7.19 -8.77
CA GLU A 341 -24.31 6.33 -7.84
C GLU A 341 -25.27 5.50 -6.96
N MET A 342 -26.42 6.06 -6.56
CA MET A 342 -27.48 5.30 -5.87
C MET A 342 -28.05 4.20 -6.76
N LEU A 343 -28.40 4.53 -8.01
CA LEU A 343 -28.98 3.58 -8.95
C LEU A 343 -27.97 2.49 -9.36
N ALA A 344 -26.70 2.85 -9.56
CA ALA A 344 -25.65 1.89 -9.89
C ALA A 344 -25.42 0.91 -8.74
N TRP A 345 -25.42 1.41 -7.49
CA TRP A 345 -25.35 0.56 -6.30
C TRP A 345 -26.56 -0.36 -6.20
N LEU A 346 -27.79 0.15 -6.36
CA LEU A 346 -29.02 -0.64 -6.30
C LEU A 346 -29.07 -1.75 -7.35
N CYS A 347 -28.62 -1.48 -8.58
CA CYS A 347 -28.52 -2.50 -9.63
C CYS A 347 -27.54 -3.63 -9.27
N THR A 348 -26.48 -3.29 -8.53
CA THR A 348 -25.45 -4.25 -8.11
C THR A 348 -25.96 -5.11 -6.93
N GLU A 349 -26.65 -4.50 -5.97
CA GLU A 349 -27.17 -5.16 -4.75
C GLU A 349 -28.60 -5.72 -4.91
N ARG A 350 -29.10 -5.82 -6.14
CA ARG A 350 -30.51 -6.09 -6.47
C ARG A 350 -31.15 -7.32 -5.82
N GLU A 351 -30.36 -8.33 -5.44
CA GLU A 351 -30.86 -9.52 -4.76
C GLU A 351 -31.48 -9.18 -3.40
N GLY A 352 -30.89 -8.23 -2.67
CA GLY A 352 -31.41 -7.74 -1.38
C GLY A 352 -32.47 -6.65 -1.49
N TRP A 353 -32.83 -6.25 -2.71
CA TRP A 353 -33.71 -5.11 -3.00
C TRP A 353 -34.67 -5.43 -4.17
N SER A 354 -35.03 -6.70 -4.33
CA SER A 354 -35.81 -7.20 -5.47
C SER A 354 -37.14 -6.46 -5.66
N GLU A 355 -37.74 -5.98 -4.57
CA GLU A 355 -38.97 -5.20 -4.56
C GLU A 355 -38.85 -3.81 -5.21
N LEU A 356 -37.62 -3.29 -5.34
CA LEU A 356 -37.33 -2.03 -6.03
C LEU A 356 -36.91 -2.23 -7.50
N ILE A 357 -36.78 -3.48 -7.95
CA ILE A 357 -36.40 -3.81 -9.33
C ILE A 357 -37.66 -3.89 -10.19
N THR A 358 -38.23 -2.71 -10.47
CA THR A 358 -39.51 -2.54 -11.16
C THR A 358 -39.34 -1.71 -12.45
N PRO A 359 -40.40 -1.56 -13.28
CA PRO A 359 -40.34 -0.68 -14.46
C PRO A 359 -40.04 0.79 -14.14
N GLU A 360 -40.43 1.25 -12.96
CA GLU A 360 -40.14 2.61 -12.49
C GLU A 360 -38.63 2.81 -12.33
N LEU A 361 -37.90 1.76 -11.91
CA LEU A 361 -36.43 1.80 -11.84
C LEU A 361 -35.82 2.02 -13.24
N LEU A 362 -36.35 1.40 -14.29
CA LEU A 362 -35.90 1.67 -15.66
C LEU A 362 -36.09 3.15 -16.02
N GLY A 363 -37.25 3.73 -15.69
CA GLY A 363 -37.52 5.15 -15.89
C GLY A 363 -36.50 6.05 -15.17
N ALA A 364 -36.23 5.76 -13.89
CA ALA A 364 -35.26 6.49 -13.10
C ALA A 364 -33.82 6.38 -13.64
N ILE A 365 -33.42 5.19 -14.13
CA ILE A 365 -32.10 4.98 -14.74
C ILE A 365 -31.95 5.81 -16.01
N LEU A 366 -32.92 5.78 -16.92
CA LEU A 366 -32.87 6.56 -18.15
C LEU A 366 -32.81 8.07 -17.85
N ALA A 367 -33.65 8.55 -16.93
CA ALA A 367 -33.65 9.95 -16.51
C ALA A 367 -32.31 10.38 -15.88
N ALA A 368 -31.68 9.51 -15.07
CA ALA A 368 -30.37 9.79 -14.48
C ALA A 368 -29.26 9.85 -15.53
N LEU A 369 -29.25 8.90 -16.48
CA LEU A 369 -28.28 8.89 -17.59
C LEU A 369 -28.43 10.11 -18.50
N GLU A 370 -29.67 10.56 -18.78
CA GLU A 370 -29.91 11.80 -19.55
C GLU A 370 -29.30 13.02 -18.86
N ARG A 371 -29.51 13.17 -17.53
CA ARG A 371 -28.89 14.25 -16.75
C ARG A 371 -27.35 14.19 -16.81
N GLU A 372 -26.75 13.01 -16.76
CA GLU A 372 -25.29 12.85 -16.86
C GLU A 372 -24.75 13.27 -18.23
N GLN A 373 -25.44 12.90 -19.31
CA GLN A 373 -25.04 13.20 -20.67
C GLN A 373 -24.92 14.72 -20.91
N HIS A 374 -25.81 15.50 -20.29
CA HIS A 374 -25.76 16.97 -20.33
C HIS A 374 -24.63 17.56 -19.47
N GLY A 375 -24.19 16.87 -18.42
CA GLY A 375 -23.18 17.36 -17.47
C GLY A 375 -21.73 16.99 -17.80
N ALA A 376 -21.47 15.85 -18.45
CA ALA A 376 -20.12 15.37 -18.77
C ALA A 376 -20.09 14.45 -20.02
N PRO A 377 -20.06 15.01 -21.24
CA PRO A 377 -20.11 14.22 -22.46
C PRO A 377 -18.84 13.36 -22.67
N GLY A 378 -19.02 12.07 -23.01
CA GLY A 378 -17.97 11.26 -23.64
C GLY A 378 -17.40 10.06 -22.85
N ARG A 379 -17.84 9.78 -21.61
CA ARG A 379 -17.43 8.56 -20.89
C ARG A 379 -18.62 7.82 -20.29
N ALA A 380 -18.74 6.52 -20.59
CA ALA A 380 -19.76 5.66 -20.00
C ALA A 380 -19.63 5.64 -18.46
N SER A 381 -20.69 6.06 -17.77
CA SER A 381 -20.75 6.10 -16.30
C SER A 381 -20.81 4.69 -15.70
N LYS A 382 -20.69 4.60 -14.37
CA LYS A 382 -20.89 3.32 -13.66
C LYS A 382 -22.31 2.81 -13.84
N LEU A 383 -23.30 3.71 -13.79
CA LEU A 383 -24.70 3.38 -14.01
C LEU A 383 -24.91 2.83 -15.42
N HIS A 384 -24.35 3.49 -16.43
CA HIS A 384 -24.42 3.02 -17.82
C HIS A 384 -23.87 1.59 -17.94
N ARG A 385 -22.68 1.32 -17.38
CA ARG A 385 -22.08 -0.02 -17.40
C ARG A 385 -22.93 -1.05 -16.64
N ALA A 386 -23.37 -0.73 -15.43
CA ALA A 386 -24.22 -1.62 -14.63
C ALA A 386 -25.51 -1.99 -15.39
N PHE A 387 -26.12 -1.03 -16.09
CA PHE A 387 -27.34 -1.27 -16.86
C PHE A 387 -27.10 -2.06 -18.16
N VAL A 388 -26.04 -1.73 -18.91
CA VAL A 388 -25.78 -2.34 -20.22
C VAL A 388 -25.15 -3.73 -20.11
N GLU A 389 -24.21 -3.93 -19.18
CA GLU A 389 -23.47 -5.18 -19.05
C GLU A 389 -24.30 -6.28 -18.38
N ASP A 390 -25.23 -5.92 -17.48
CA ASP A 390 -26.11 -6.89 -16.81
C ASP A 390 -27.23 -7.38 -17.74
N ARG A 391 -27.12 -8.64 -18.16
CA ARG A 391 -28.08 -9.29 -19.07
C ARG A 391 -29.40 -9.66 -18.40
N GLN A 392 -29.47 -9.70 -17.08
CA GLN A 392 -30.65 -10.13 -16.32
C GLN A 392 -31.47 -8.94 -15.80
N LEU A 393 -30.83 -7.80 -15.52
CA LEU A 393 -31.46 -6.64 -14.88
C LEU A 393 -32.76 -6.17 -15.57
N LEU A 394 -32.71 -5.88 -16.87
CA LEU A 394 -33.89 -5.48 -17.65
C LEU A 394 -35.00 -6.53 -17.59
N GLY A 395 -34.61 -7.79 -17.52
CA GLY A 395 -35.57 -8.87 -17.45
C GLY A 395 -36.26 -8.97 -16.11
N GLN A 396 -35.52 -8.75 -15.01
CA GLN A 396 -36.08 -8.70 -13.67
C GLN A 396 -37.05 -7.53 -13.51
N MET A 397 -36.73 -6.36 -14.07
CA MET A 397 -37.61 -5.18 -14.05
C MET A 397 -38.96 -5.41 -14.75
N LEU A 398 -39.01 -6.29 -15.76
CA LEU A 398 -40.17 -6.48 -16.64
C LEU A 398 -40.82 -7.86 -16.53
N ALA A 399 -40.34 -8.74 -15.64
CA ALA A 399 -40.76 -10.15 -15.60
C ALA A 399 -42.27 -10.33 -15.36
N ASN A 400 -42.86 -9.49 -14.51
CA ASN A 400 -44.26 -9.62 -14.05
C ASN A 400 -45.11 -8.39 -14.42
N THR A 401 -44.78 -7.72 -15.53
CA THR A 401 -45.40 -6.44 -15.90
C THR A 401 -46.36 -6.59 -17.06
N ASP A 402 -47.40 -5.77 -17.09
CA ASP A 402 -48.33 -5.73 -18.23
C ASP A 402 -47.60 -5.41 -19.54
N ILE A 403 -48.05 -6.01 -20.63
CA ILE A 403 -47.48 -5.83 -21.97
C ILE A 403 -47.47 -4.36 -22.42
N GLY A 404 -48.41 -3.54 -21.95
CA GLY A 404 -48.47 -2.10 -22.18
C GLY A 404 -47.28 -1.36 -21.56
N ILE A 405 -46.84 -1.77 -20.36
CA ILE A 405 -45.67 -1.19 -19.68
C ILE A 405 -44.39 -1.63 -20.40
N ALA A 406 -44.29 -2.91 -20.75
CA ALA A 406 -43.15 -3.42 -21.53
C ALA A 406 -43.06 -2.75 -22.91
N ARG A 407 -44.20 -2.47 -23.55
CA ARG A 407 -44.31 -1.69 -24.80
C ARG A 407 -43.79 -0.26 -24.63
N ASP A 408 -44.11 0.41 -23.53
CA ASP A 408 -43.60 1.76 -23.25
C ASP A 408 -42.08 1.74 -23.03
N ALA A 409 -41.56 0.76 -22.29
CA ALA A 409 -40.12 0.57 -22.10
C ALA A 409 -39.37 0.39 -23.45
N VAL A 410 -39.91 -0.42 -24.37
CA VAL A 410 -39.38 -0.57 -25.73
C VAL A 410 -39.34 0.76 -26.47
N ARG A 411 -40.44 1.53 -26.44
CA ARG A 411 -40.51 2.84 -27.10
C ARG A 411 -39.48 3.82 -26.55
N ARG A 412 -39.36 3.91 -25.22
CA ARG A 412 -38.37 4.78 -24.56
C ARG A 412 -36.95 4.42 -24.98
N LEU A 413 -36.59 3.14 -25.00
CA LEU A 413 -35.24 2.69 -25.41
C LEU A 413 -34.95 2.93 -26.90
N GLN A 414 -35.93 2.74 -27.79
CA GLN A 414 -35.78 3.02 -29.22
C GLN A 414 -35.49 4.51 -29.46
N LEU A 415 -36.28 5.38 -28.83
CA LEU A 415 -36.19 6.83 -29.01
C LEU A 415 -35.03 7.47 -28.24
N SER A 416 -34.49 6.80 -27.22
CA SER A 416 -33.44 7.35 -26.37
C SER A 416 -32.14 7.63 -27.13
N PRO A 417 -31.50 8.79 -26.97
CA PRO A 417 -30.18 9.08 -27.54
C PRO A 417 -29.02 8.54 -26.68
N LEU A 418 -29.31 7.87 -25.56
CA LEU A 418 -28.30 7.46 -24.56
C LEU A 418 -27.38 6.32 -25.01
N PHE A 419 -27.82 5.52 -25.99
CA PHE A 419 -27.17 4.28 -26.38
C PHE A 419 -26.91 4.26 -27.89
N ASP A 420 -25.81 3.64 -28.31
CA ASP A 420 -25.55 3.35 -29.71
C ASP A 420 -26.51 2.27 -30.25
N GLU A 421 -26.59 2.16 -31.57
CA GLU A 421 -27.52 1.22 -32.24
C GLU A 421 -27.28 -0.24 -31.85
N LEU A 422 -26.03 -0.63 -31.62
CA LEU A 422 -25.68 -1.99 -31.20
C LEU A 422 -26.21 -2.28 -29.79
N THR A 423 -25.98 -1.36 -28.85
CA THR A 423 -26.42 -1.47 -27.46
C THR A 423 -27.94 -1.45 -27.39
N LYS A 424 -28.61 -0.56 -28.14
CA LYS A 424 -30.08 -0.55 -28.25
C LYS A 424 -30.62 -1.90 -28.69
N ARG A 425 -30.09 -2.47 -29.77
CA ARG A 425 -30.50 -3.80 -30.27
C ARG A 425 -30.32 -4.88 -29.20
N SER A 426 -29.19 -4.87 -28.50
CA SER A 426 -28.93 -5.80 -27.39
C SER A 426 -29.94 -5.64 -26.24
N LEU A 427 -30.24 -4.41 -25.81
CA LEU A 427 -31.21 -4.15 -24.73
C LEU A 427 -32.63 -4.56 -25.15
N LEU A 428 -33.04 -4.19 -26.37
CA LEU A 428 -34.35 -4.55 -26.93
C LEU A 428 -34.54 -6.07 -27.06
N ALA A 429 -33.50 -6.80 -27.50
CA ALA A 429 -33.53 -8.25 -27.59
C ALA A 429 -33.75 -8.92 -26.21
N ARG A 430 -33.22 -8.33 -25.13
CA ARG A 430 -33.45 -8.83 -23.76
C ARG A 430 -34.91 -8.70 -23.33
N ILE A 431 -35.59 -7.62 -23.76
CA ILE A 431 -37.02 -7.42 -23.51
C ILE A 431 -37.85 -8.42 -24.32
N ILE A 432 -37.57 -8.59 -25.62
CA ILE A 432 -38.26 -9.56 -26.48
C ILE A 432 -38.17 -10.98 -25.90
N ARG A 433 -37.03 -11.36 -25.31
CA ARG A 433 -36.88 -12.68 -24.71
C ARG A 433 -37.91 -12.98 -23.60
N ILE A 434 -38.47 -11.94 -22.97
CA ILE A 434 -39.42 -12.06 -21.86
C ILE A 434 -40.84 -11.76 -22.33
N HIS A 435 -40.99 -10.83 -23.27
CA HIS A 435 -42.24 -10.47 -23.92
C HIS A 435 -42.12 -10.67 -25.45
N PRO A 436 -42.19 -11.92 -25.96
CA PRO A 436 -41.99 -12.21 -27.37
C PRO A 436 -42.97 -11.49 -28.30
N GLU A 437 -44.16 -11.13 -27.80
CA GLU A 437 -45.19 -10.44 -28.59
C GLU A 437 -44.72 -9.06 -29.08
N LEU A 438 -43.71 -8.47 -28.43
CA LEU A 438 -43.15 -7.16 -28.78
C LEU A 438 -42.15 -7.19 -29.95
N GLU A 439 -41.81 -8.37 -30.49
CA GLU A 439 -40.87 -8.51 -31.61
C GLU A 439 -41.27 -7.63 -32.82
N THR A 440 -42.57 -7.58 -33.12
CA THR A 440 -43.16 -6.80 -34.22
C THR A 440 -42.92 -5.29 -34.14
N MET A 441 -42.53 -4.77 -32.97
CA MET A 441 -42.23 -3.35 -32.77
C MET A 441 -40.77 -2.99 -33.07
N ILE A 442 -39.89 -3.98 -33.13
CA ILE A 442 -38.43 -3.80 -33.24
C ILE A 442 -37.95 -4.17 -34.64
N THR A 443 -38.65 -5.10 -35.32
CA THR A 443 -38.38 -5.41 -36.72
C THR A 443 -38.88 -4.25 -37.61
N PRO A 444 -38.04 -3.65 -38.47
CA PRO A 444 -38.55 -2.74 -39.48
C PRO A 444 -39.55 -3.52 -40.35
N ARG A 445 -40.76 -2.96 -40.55
CA ARG A 445 -41.70 -3.50 -41.53
C ARG A 445 -40.93 -3.65 -42.83
N LYS A 446 -40.73 -4.89 -43.30
CA LYS A 446 -40.34 -5.14 -44.68
C LYS A 446 -41.42 -4.48 -45.53
N THR A 447 -41.10 -3.36 -46.16
CA THR A 447 -41.87 -2.82 -47.27
C THR A 447 -41.93 -3.94 -48.30
N GLN A 448 -43.10 -4.57 -48.40
CA GLN A 448 -43.42 -5.40 -49.55
C GLN A 448 -43.38 -4.45 -50.75
N SER A 449 -42.38 -4.67 -51.61
CA SER A 449 -42.30 -4.11 -52.95
C SER A 449 -42.72 -5.19 -53.93
#